data_AF-A0AAD4TD88-F1
#
_entry.id   AF-A0AAD4TD88-F1
#
_cell.length_a   1.000
_cell.length_b   1.000
_cell.length_c   1.000
_cell.angle_alpha   90.00
_cell.angle_beta   90.00
_cell.angle_gamma   90.00
#
_symmetry.space_group_name_H-M   'P 1'
#
loop_
_entity.id
_entity.type
_entity.pdbx_description
1 polymer ?
#
loop_
_entity_poly.entity_id
_entity_poly.type
_entity_poly.pdbx_seq_one_letter_code
_entity_poly.pdbx_strand_id
1 'polypeptide(L)'
;MRSESVINERNLQISPTSSRSVTETVNGSHKFVIQGYSLAKGMGIGKHIASENFTVGGYQWAIYFYPDGKNPEDNSSYVSVFIALASEGTDVRALFELTLVDQSGKEKHKVHSHFDRSLESGPYTLKYRGSMWGYKRFFRRAMLETSDFLKDDCLKINCTVGVVVSKVDPSRLPSIVVPESDIGSHFGMLLDNKDGSDIVFDVSGEKFHAHKLVLAARSPALRAEFFDDLEENKQEIVVTELEPKVFKAMLHFIYRDTLVEDEELLASSSSCEFSVSDTLIAKILAAADKYGLTRLRLMCESYLCKDISIGSVARMLALADRYQAAELKAACLKFAAENLAAIMRSDGFEYLKENCPALQSEILKTVAGCEEECSSGGGKSRSVWAQLSDGGDTSGRRVRQRTT
;
A
#
# COMPACT_ATOMS: atom_id res chain seq x y z
N MET A 1 -26.26 65.18 -38.56
CA MET A 1 -25.84 64.36 -37.39
C MET A 1 -27.08 63.72 -36.78
N ARG A 2 -26.91 62.46 -36.32
CA ARG A 2 -27.89 61.54 -35.70
C ARG A 2 -28.74 60.71 -36.67
N SER A 3 -28.11 59.64 -37.14
CA SER A 3 -28.73 58.36 -37.45
C SER A 3 -29.00 57.62 -36.14
N GLU A 4 -30.27 57.34 -35.82
CA GLU A 4 -30.67 56.45 -34.72
C GLU A 4 -30.57 55.00 -35.20
N SER A 5 -29.67 54.23 -34.60
CA SER A 5 -29.55 52.79 -34.80
C SER A 5 -30.56 52.07 -33.90
N VAL A 6 -31.54 51.41 -34.52
CA VAL A 6 -32.45 50.48 -33.86
C VAL A 6 -31.65 49.28 -33.35
N ILE A 7 -31.57 49.14 -32.03
CA ILE A 7 -30.98 47.95 -31.38
C ILE A 7 -32.04 46.84 -31.43
N ASN A 8 -31.71 45.77 -32.15
CA ASN A 8 -32.53 44.59 -32.28
C ASN A 8 -32.33 43.72 -31.02
N GLU A 9 -33.30 43.70 -30.10
CA GLU A 9 -33.28 42.81 -28.94
C GLU A 9 -33.41 41.35 -29.41
N ARG A 10 -32.28 40.64 -29.45
CA ARG A 10 -32.25 39.20 -29.62
C ARG A 10 -32.86 38.56 -28.37
N ASN A 11 -34.03 37.94 -28.52
CA ASN A 11 -34.56 36.96 -27.57
C ASN A 11 -33.47 35.94 -27.23
N LEU A 12 -32.82 36.09 -26.07
CA LEU A 12 -31.94 35.09 -25.48
C LEU A 12 -32.82 33.93 -25.01
N GLN A 13 -33.04 32.96 -25.89
CA GLN A 13 -33.72 31.72 -25.57
C GLN A 13 -32.79 30.90 -24.65
N ILE A 14 -32.95 31.10 -23.33
CA ILE A 14 -32.22 30.36 -22.31
C ILE A 14 -32.58 28.89 -22.49
N SER A 15 -31.61 28.09 -22.95
CA SER A 15 -31.79 26.65 -23.07
C SER A 15 -31.89 26.06 -21.67
N PRO A 16 -32.91 25.23 -21.37
CA PRO A 16 -33.04 24.64 -20.04
C PRO A 16 -31.86 23.71 -19.78
N THR A 17 -31.15 23.93 -18.66
CA THR A 17 -30.13 23.01 -18.18
C THR A 17 -30.78 21.91 -17.35
N SER A 18 -30.29 20.68 -17.49
CA SER A 18 -30.72 19.54 -16.70
C SER A 18 -29.50 18.73 -16.30
N SER A 19 -29.49 18.24 -15.07
CA SER A 19 -28.47 17.33 -14.56
C SER A 19 -29.13 16.12 -13.92
N ARG A 20 -28.43 14.98 -14.00
CA ARG A 20 -28.86 13.72 -13.37
C ARG A 20 -27.74 13.24 -12.45
N SER A 21 -28.08 13.03 -11.19
CA SER A 21 -27.22 12.29 -10.26
C SER A 21 -27.60 10.83 -10.30
N VAL A 22 -26.61 9.95 -10.45
CA VAL A 22 -26.79 8.50 -10.32
C VAL A 22 -26.02 8.05 -9.09
N THR A 23 -26.75 7.47 -8.14
CA THR A 23 -26.17 6.86 -6.94
C THR A 23 -26.25 5.35 -7.11
N GLU A 24 -25.07 4.71 -7.14
CA GLU A 24 -24.92 3.26 -7.30
C GLU A 24 -24.15 2.66 -6.12
N THR A 25 -24.15 1.33 -6.03
CA THR A 25 -23.35 0.61 -5.02
C THR A 25 -22.27 -0.21 -5.70
N VAL A 26 -21.04 -0.07 -5.22
CA VAL A 26 -19.92 -0.94 -5.61
C VAL A 26 -19.84 -2.04 -4.57
N ASN A 27 -20.15 -3.28 -4.98
CA ASN A 27 -20.24 -4.42 -4.09
C ASN A 27 -18.94 -5.25 -4.12
N GLY A 28 -18.53 -5.75 -2.98
CA GLY A 28 -17.42 -6.69 -2.84
C GLY A 28 -17.65 -7.61 -1.65
N SER A 29 -17.15 -8.83 -1.73
CA SER A 29 -17.32 -9.83 -0.66
C SER A 29 -15.98 -10.37 -0.17
N HIS A 30 -15.91 -10.68 1.12
CA HIS A 30 -14.72 -11.20 1.77
C HIS A 30 -15.09 -12.36 2.71
N LYS A 31 -14.33 -13.45 2.59
CA LYS A 31 -14.47 -14.66 3.42
C LYS A 31 -13.41 -14.63 4.51
N PHE A 32 -13.86 -14.68 5.75
CA PHE A 32 -13.02 -14.71 6.93
C PHE A 32 -13.17 -16.06 7.64
N VAL A 33 -12.05 -16.77 7.77
CA VAL A 33 -11.97 -18.09 8.39
C VAL A 33 -11.21 -17.96 9.70
N ILE A 34 -11.84 -18.35 10.80
CA ILE A 34 -11.23 -18.37 12.14
C ILE A 34 -11.01 -19.83 12.50
N GLN A 35 -9.75 -20.26 12.42
CA GLN A 35 -9.32 -21.58 12.88
C GLN A 35 -8.83 -21.48 14.32
N GLY A 36 -9.20 -22.44 15.17
CA GLY A 36 -8.85 -22.40 16.59
C GLY A 36 -9.86 -21.63 17.45
N TYR A 37 -11.17 -21.70 17.15
CA TYR A 37 -12.20 -20.97 17.92
C TYR A 37 -12.14 -21.26 19.43
N SER A 38 -11.80 -22.49 19.80
CA SER A 38 -11.64 -22.92 21.20
C SER A 38 -10.54 -22.17 21.95
N LEU A 39 -9.51 -21.70 21.24
CA LEU A 39 -8.45 -20.84 21.78
C LEU A 39 -8.83 -19.36 21.73
N ALA A 40 -9.67 -18.99 20.76
CA ALA A 40 -10.19 -17.64 20.63
C ALA A 40 -11.23 -17.31 21.72
N LYS A 41 -12.02 -18.26 22.19
CA LYS A 41 -12.99 -17.98 23.26
C LYS A 41 -12.29 -17.78 24.61
N GLY A 42 -12.80 -16.88 25.44
CA GLY A 42 -12.21 -16.53 26.74
C GLY A 42 -11.13 -15.44 26.68
N MET A 43 -10.86 -14.86 25.52
CA MET A 43 -9.96 -13.71 25.37
C MET A 43 -10.49 -12.43 26.04
N GLY A 44 -11.77 -12.41 26.40
CA GLY A 44 -12.37 -11.38 27.24
C GLY A 44 -13.27 -10.42 26.46
N ILE A 45 -14.24 -9.85 27.18
CA ILE A 45 -15.24 -8.93 26.63
C ILE A 45 -14.54 -7.73 25.98
N GLY A 46 -14.98 -7.36 24.77
CA GLY A 46 -14.44 -6.24 24.01
C GLY A 46 -13.13 -6.55 23.27
N LYS A 47 -12.55 -7.75 23.41
CA LYS A 47 -11.46 -8.22 22.56
C LYS A 47 -12.01 -8.86 21.30
N HIS A 48 -11.33 -8.65 20.17
CA HIS A 48 -11.76 -9.15 18.87
C HIS A 48 -10.60 -9.75 18.08
N ILE A 49 -10.98 -10.56 17.09
CA ILE A 49 -10.13 -11.05 16.03
C ILE A 49 -10.51 -10.28 14.76
N ALA A 50 -9.51 -9.72 14.10
CA ALA A 50 -9.69 -9.00 12.84
C ALA A 50 -9.37 -9.91 11.65
N SER A 51 -10.13 -9.78 10.56
CA SER A 51 -9.72 -10.29 9.25
C SER A 51 -8.57 -9.47 8.68
N GLU A 52 -7.95 -9.96 7.62
CA GLU A 52 -7.15 -9.11 6.74
C GLU A 52 -8.02 -7.99 6.13
N ASN A 53 -7.35 -6.92 5.71
CA ASN A 53 -8.01 -5.82 5.03
C ASN A 53 -8.39 -6.24 3.61
N PHE A 54 -9.58 -5.86 3.17
CA PHE A 54 -10.05 -6.06 1.80
C PHE A 54 -10.62 -4.78 1.21
N THR A 55 -10.52 -4.63 -0.11
CA THR A 55 -10.83 -3.38 -0.80
C THR A 55 -12.21 -3.44 -1.47
N VAL A 56 -13.07 -2.49 -1.17
CA VAL A 56 -14.37 -2.30 -1.84
C VAL A 56 -14.64 -0.81 -2.02
N GLY A 57 -15.03 -0.40 -3.23
CA GLY A 57 -15.37 1.00 -3.53
C GLY A 57 -14.24 2.00 -3.31
N GLY A 58 -12.98 1.57 -3.40
CA GLY A 58 -11.80 2.41 -3.15
C GLY A 58 -11.40 2.54 -1.67
N TYR A 59 -12.10 1.87 -0.76
CA TYR A 59 -11.81 1.88 0.68
C TYR A 59 -11.38 0.51 1.18
N GLN A 60 -10.56 0.48 2.23
CA GLN A 60 -10.18 -0.75 2.92
C GLN A 60 -11.11 -1.03 4.09
N TRP A 61 -11.48 -2.29 4.23
CA TRP A 61 -12.44 -2.78 5.21
C TRP A 61 -11.86 -3.99 5.95
N ALA A 62 -12.31 -4.22 7.18
CA ALA A 62 -11.96 -5.40 7.96
C ALA A 62 -13.18 -5.92 8.73
N ILE A 63 -13.23 -7.23 8.94
CA ILE A 63 -14.28 -7.89 9.74
C ILE A 63 -13.74 -8.09 11.15
N TYR A 64 -14.47 -7.59 12.16
CA TYR A 64 -14.13 -7.79 13.57
C TYR A 64 -15.10 -8.78 14.21
N PHE A 65 -14.56 -9.90 14.70
CA PHE A 65 -15.28 -10.92 15.43
C PHE A 65 -14.96 -10.85 16.92
N TYR A 66 -15.97 -10.75 17.77
CA TYR A 66 -15.83 -10.72 19.24
C TYR A 66 -16.39 -12.03 19.83
N PRO A 67 -15.53 -13.00 20.21
CA PRO A 67 -15.98 -14.30 20.71
C PRO A 67 -16.75 -14.22 22.04
N ASP A 68 -16.38 -13.27 22.90
CA ASP A 68 -16.98 -13.08 24.24
C ASP A 68 -17.89 -11.84 24.30
N GLY A 69 -18.30 -11.33 23.15
CA GLY A 69 -19.15 -10.15 23.00
C GLY A 69 -18.37 -8.83 23.06
N LYS A 70 -18.97 -7.78 22.47
CA LYS A 70 -18.38 -6.44 22.43
C LYS A 70 -18.47 -5.70 23.77
N ASN A 71 -19.62 -5.81 24.45
CA ASN A 71 -19.95 -5.01 25.62
C ASN A 71 -20.17 -5.90 26.87
N PRO A 72 -19.82 -5.41 28.09
CA PRO A 72 -20.07 -6.15 29.34
C PRO A 72 -21.54 -6.44 29.61
N GLU A 73 -22.42 -5.55 29.16
CA GLU A 73 -23.88 -5.63 29.29
C GLU A 73 -24.48 -6.90 28.67
N ASP A 74 -23.78 -7.55 27.74
CA ASP A 74 -24.23 -8.76 27.06
C ASP A 74 -23.76 -10.05 27.76
N ASN A 75 -23.12 -9.94 28.94
CA ASN A 75 -22.67 -11.04 29.82
C ASN A 75 -21.94 -12.18 29.08
N SER A 76 -21.17 -11.87 28.04
CA SER A 76 -20.51 -12.85 27.15
C SER A 76 -21.43 -13.95 26.60
N SER A 77 -22.74 -13.68 26.54
CA SER A 77 -23.74 -14.66 26.10
C SER A 77 -23.87 -14.73 24.57
N TYR A 78 -23.34 -13.72 23.88
CA TYR A 78 -23.42 -13.57 22.43
C TYR A 78 -22.03 -13.34 21.83
N VAL A 79 -21.84 -13.87 20.63
CA VAL A 79 -20.76 -13.42 19.75
C VAL A 79 -21.21 -12.16 19.02
N SER A 80 -20.27 -11.26 18.76
CA SER A 80 -20.54 -10.04 17.98
C SER A 80 -19.73 -10.02 16.69
N VAL A 81 -20.30 -9.47 15.63
CA VAL A 81 -19.63 -9.33 14.32
C VAL A 81 -19.84 -7.92 13.82
N PHE A 82 -18.76 -7.27 13.38
CA PHE A 82 -18.78 -5.92 12.84
C PHE A 82 -17.96 -5.84 11.56
N ILE A 83 -18.36 -4.96 10.66
CA ILE A 83 -17.50 -4.43 9.61
C ILE A 83 -16.91 -3.09 10.07
N ALA A 84 -15.62 -2.91 9.89
CA ALA A 84 -14.88 -1.71 10.25
C ALA A 84 -14.23 -1.08 9.00
N LEU A 85 -14.22 0.25 8.95
CA LEU A 85 -13.46 1.01 7.97
C LEU A 85 -11.99 1.02 8.38
N ALA A 86 -11.11 0.43 7.57
CA ALA A 86 -9.68 0.31 7.86
C ALA A 86 -8.83 1.42 7.20
N SER A 87 -9.30 1.99 6.09
CA SER A 87 -8.65 3.14 5.41
C SER A 87 -9.04 4.48 6.04
N GLU A 88 -8.21 5.50 5.82
CA GLU A 88 -8.61 6.89 6.09
C GLU A 88 -9.77 7.28 5.15
N GLY A 89 -10.82 7.86 5.72
CA GLY A 89 -12.00 8.27 4.98
C GLY A 89 -13.00 8.95 5.89
N THR A 90 -13.63 10.02 5.40
CA THR A 90 -14.72 10.73 6.09
C THR A 90 -16.04 10.41 5.41
N ASP A 91 -17.06 10.15 6.23
CA ASP A 91 -18.45 9.95 5.82
C ASP A 91 -18.68 8.92 4.69
N VAL A 92 -17.96 7.79 4.74
CA VAL A 92 -18.15 6.68 3.79
C VAL A 92 -19.51 6.05 4.01
N ARG A 93 -20.39 6.10 3.00
CA ARG A 93 -21.72 5.46 3.05
C ARG A 93 -21.64 4.05 2.51
N ALA A 94 -22.07 3.06 3.30
CA ALA A 94 -22.04 1.66 2.89
C ALA A 94 -23.24 0.86 3.40
N LEU A 95 -23.65 -0.10 2.59
CA LEU A 95 -24.48 -1.24 2.97
C LEU A 95 -23.56 -2.41 3.31
N PHE A 96 -24.04 -3.33 4.13
CA PHE A 96 -23.30 -4.56 4.40
C PHE A 96 -24.23 -5.75 4.63
N GLU A 97 -23.68 -6.93 4.44
CA GLU A 97 -24.25 -8.20 4.83
C GLU A 97 -23.20 -8.97 5.63
N LEU A 98 -23.62 -9.57 6.73
CA LEU A 98 -22.80 -10.44 7.55
C LEU A 98 -23.44 -11.81 7.65
N THR A 99 -22.69 -12.83 7.27
CA THR A 99 -23.19 -14.19 7.12
C THR A 99 -22.32 -15.17 7.88
N LEU A 100 -22.93 -15.90 8.81
CA LEU A 100 -22.33 -17.09 9.41
C LEU A 100 -22.56 -18.27 8.47
N VAL A 101 -21.48 -18.91 8.05
CA VAL A 101 -21.55 -19.95 7.01
C VAL A 101 -21.87 -21.30 7.64
N ASP A 102 -22.95 -21.96 7.19
CA ASP A 102 -23.27 -23.34 7.54
C ASP A 102 -22.22 -24.27 6.92
N GLN A 103 -21.72 -25.20 7.73
CA GLN A 103 -20.71 -26.18 7.32
C GLN A 103 -21.28 -27.60 7.27
N SER A 104 -22.60 -27.78 7.33
CA SER A 104 -23.25 -29.08 7.11
C SER A 104 -23.49 -29.45 5.65
N GLY A 105 -23.30 -28.49 4.73
CA GLY A 105 -23.64 -28.66 3.32
C GLY A 105 -25.13 -28.50 3.03
N LYS A 106 -25.93 -28.00 3.99
CA LYS A 106 -27.37 -27.75 3.83
C LYS A 106 -27.68 -26.30 3.44
N GLU A 107 -26.64 -25.47 3.31
CA GLU A 107 -26.70 -24.04 2.95
C GLU A 107 -27.58 -23.20 3.88
N LYS A 108 -27.74 -23.62 5.15
CA LYS A 108 -28.57 -22.93 6.15
C LYS A 108 -27.82 -21.81 6.86
N HIS A 109 -27.37 -20.82 6.10
CA HIS A 109 -26.59 -19.69 6.60
C HIS A 109 -27.37 -18.79 7.57
N LYS A 110 -26.69 -18.25 8.60
CA LYS A 110 -27.25 -17.16 9.41
C LYS A 110 -26.86 -15.84 8.77
N VAL A 111 -27.80 -15.23 8.05
CA VAL A 111 -27.58 -13.98 7.32
C VAL A 111 -28.17 -12.79 8.10
N HIS A 112 -27.47 -11.65 8.04
CA HIS A 112 -27.98 -10.34 8.38
C HIS A 112 -27.61 -9.37 7.26
N SER A 113 -28.58 -9.04 6.40
CA SER A 113 -28.38 -8.20 5.22
C SER A 113 -29.01 -6.82 5.37
N HIS A 114 -28.36 -5.83 4.77
CA HIS A 114 -28.88 -4.47 4.62
C HIS A 114 -29.16 -4.10 3.16
N PHE A 115 -28.93 -5.01 2.21
CA PHE A 115 -29.17 -4.75 0.79
C PHE A 115 -30.66 -4.70 0.42
N ASP A 116 -31.51 -5.48 1.12
CA ASP A 116 -32.93 -5.64 0.79
C ASP A 116 -33.89 -4.83 1.68
N ARG A 117 -33.41 -3.82 2.42
CA ARG A 117 -34.25 -3.08 3.36
C ARG A 117 -35.20 -2.10 2.66
N SER A 118 -36.40 -1.94 3.23
CA SER A 118 -37.37 -0.89 2.90
C SER A 118 -36.72 0.50 2.92
N LEU A 119 -37.22 1.42 2.09
CA LEU A 119 -36.76 2.81 1.92
C LEU A 119 -36.63 3.64 3.23
N GLU A 120 -37.16 3.13 4.34
CA GLU A 120 -37.10 3.76 5.67
C GLU A 120 -35.71 3.72 6.33
N SER A 121 -34.82 2.81 5.90
CA SER A 121 -33.47 2.70 6.46
C SER A 121 -32.41 2.71 5.36
N GLY A 122 -31.69 3.83 5.26
CA GLY A 122 -30.63 4.02 4.27
C GLY A 122 -29.27 3.42 4.67
N PRO A 123 -28.25 3.59 3.80
CA PRO A 123 -26.88 3.16 4.06
C PRO A 123 -26.28 3.75 5.33
N TYR A 124 -25.37 3.01 5.97
CA TYR A 124 -24.67 3.47 7.16
C TYR A 124 -23.51 4.38 6.80
N THR A 125 -23.30 5.43 7.59
CA THR A 125 -22.16 6.34 7.44
C THR A 125 -21.03 5.96 8.42
N LEU A 126 -19.85 5.68 7.88
CA LEU A 126 -18.61 5.42 8.60
C LEU A 126 -17.72 6.67 8.52
N LYS A 127 -17.53 7.33 9.67
CA LYS A 127 -17.05 8.71 9.71
C LYS A 127 -15.52 8.86 9.72
N TYR A 128 -14.81 7.83 10.16
CA TYR A 128 -13.37 7.86 10.37
C TYR A 128 -12.81 6.44 10.41
N ARG A 129 -11.49 6.30 10.31
CA ARG A 129 -10.80 5.01 10.41
C ARG A 129 -11.05 4.34 11.77
N GLY A 130 -11.49 3.09 11.73
CA GLY A 130 -11.90 2.32 12.91
C GLY A 130 -13.38 2.47 13.27
N SER A 131 -14.12 3.36 12.60
CA SER A 131 -15.58 3.36 12.67
C SER A 131 -16.11 2.01 12.21
N MET A 132 -17.15 1.49 12.88
CA MET A 132 -17.65 0.14 12.62
C MET A 132 -19.16 0.03 12.80
N TRP A 133 -19.77 -0.84 12.00
CA TRP A 133 -21.19 -1.19 12.06
C TRP A 133 -21.38 -2.70 12.04
N GLY A 134 -22.43 -3.18 12.69
CA GLY A 134 -22.66 -4.61 12.84
C GLY A 134 -23.58 -4.92 14.02
N TYR A 135 -23.45 -6.13 14.55
CA TYR A 135 -24.40 -6.68 15.51
C TYR A 135 -23.70 -7.09 16.80
N LYS A 136 -24.04 -6.41 17.90
CA LYS A 136 -23.59 -6.76 19.25
C LYS A 136 -24.06 -8.17 19.66
N ARG A 137 -25.29 -8.52 19.30
CA ARG A 137 -25.92 -9.82 19.58
C ARG A 137 -26.11 -10.62 18.29
N PHE A 138 -25.02 -10.89 17.56
CA PHE A 138 -25.10 -11.53 16.25
C PHE A 138 -25.61 -12.98 16.35
N PHE A 139 -25.06 -13.76 17.28
CA PHE A 139 -25.54 -15.12 17.56
C PHE A 139 -25.27 -15.51 19.01
N ARG A 140 -26.12 -16.37 19.61
CA ARG A 140 -25.91 -16.86 20.97
C ARG A 140 -24.72 -17.80 20.99
N ARG A 141 -23.78 -17.59 21.91
CA ARG A 141 -22.53 -18.37 21.97
C ARG A 141 -22.79 -19.86 22.23
N ALA A 142 -23.64 -20.19 23.21
CA ALA A 142 -24.00 -21.59 23.50
C ALA A 142 -24.67 -22.31 22.32
N MET A 143 -25.41 -21.57 21.48
CA MET A 143 -25.99 -22.11 20.25
C MET A 143 -24.95 -22.23 19.14
N LEU A 144 -23.99 -21.29 19.06
CA LEU A 144 -22.90 -21.34 18.10
C LEU A 144 -22.07 -22.61 18.28
N GLU A 145 -21.65 -22.87 19.52
CA GLU A 145 -20.76 -23.97 19.89
C GLU A 145 -21.38 -25.36 19.67
N THR A 146 -22.70 -25.44 19.56
CA THR A 146 -23.45 -26.68 19.31
C THR A 146 -24.03 -26.78 17.90
N SER A 147 -23.79 -25.78 17.05
CA SER A 147 -24.35 -25.68 15.70
C SER A 147 -23.41 -26.18 14.62
N ASP A 148 -23.96 -26.40 13.42
CA ASP A 148 -23.18 -26.69 12.21
C ASP A 148 -22.38 -25.49 11.66
N PHE A 149 -22.44 -24.33 12.33
CA PHE A 149 -21.63 -23.16 11.96
C PHE A 149 -20.18 -23.28 12.45
N LEU A 150 -19.93 -24.03 13.52
CA LEU A 150 -18.60 -24.30 14.07
C LEU A 150 -18.28 -25.79 13.88
N LYS A 151 -17.33 -26.10 12.99
CA LYS A 151 -16.88 -27.48 12.74
C LYS A 151 -15.36 -27.55 12.72
N ASP A 152 -14.80 -28.61 13.27
CA ASP A 152 -13.34 -28.81 13.33
C ASP A 152 -12.60 -27.59 13.90
N ASP A 153 -13.19 -27.01 14.95
CA ASP A 153 -12.71 -25.78 15.60
C ASP A 153 -12.57 -24.56 14.66
N CYS A 154 -13.31 -24.57 13.56
CA CYS A 154 -13.25 -23.59 12.49
C CYS A 154 -14.60 -22.89 12.30
N LEU A 155 -14.58 -21.56 12.31
CA LEU A 155 -15.73 -20.69 12.06
C LEU A 155 -15.52 -19.92 10.75
N LYS A 156 -16.56 -19.83 9.92
CA LYS A 156 -16.51 -19.12 8.63
C LYS A 156 -17.54 -17.99 8.60
N ILE A 157 -17.06 -16.77 8.34
CA ILE A 157 -17.87 -15.57 8.21
C ILE A 157 -17.70 -15.04 6.79
N ASN A 158 -18.78 -14.79 6.08
CA ASN A 158 -18.77 -14.05 4.82
C ASN A 158 -19.31 -12.65 5.07
N CYS A 159 -18.63 -11.64 4.54
CA CYS A 159 -19.11 -10.26 4.57
C CYS A 159 -19.20 -9.71 3.15
N THR A 160 -20.34 -9.13 2.81
CA THR A 160 -20.49 -8.35 1.58
C THR A 160 -20.66 -6.89 1.95
N VAL A 161 -19.88 -6.00 1.33
CA VAL A 161 -19.97 -4.55 1.52
C VAL A 161 -20.40 -3.92 0.21
N GLY A 162 -21.33 -2.98 0.27
CA GLY A 162 -21.82 -2.19 -0.86
C GLY A 162 -21.56 -0.71 -0.62
N VAL A 163 -20.49 -0.18 -1.19
CA VAL A 163 -20.11 1.22 -1.00
C VAL A 163 -20.92 2.10 -1.94
N VAL A 164 -21.57 3.11 -1.39
CA VAL A 164 -22.45 4.00 -2.14
C VAL A 164 -21.60 5.07 -2.82
N VAL A 165 -21.59 5.05 -4.15
CA VAL A 165 -20.87 6.01 -4.97
C VAL A 165 -21.89 6.86 -5.73
N SER A 166 -21.82 8.18 -5.56
CA SER A 166 -22.61 9.11 -6.35
C SER A 166 -21.74 9.68 -7.46
N LYS A 167 -22.17 9.47 -8.71
CA LYS A 167 -21.56 10.11 -9.88
C LYS A 167 -22.60 11.00 -10.53
N VAL A 168 -22.20 12.19 -10.96
CA VAL A 168 -23.00 12.97 -11.89
C VAL A 168 -22.90 12.24 -13.22
N ASP A 169 -24.03 11.74 -13.71
CA ASP A 169 -24.12 10.95 -14.94
C ASP A 169 -23.80 11.87 -16.13
N PRO A 170 -22.65 11.70 -16.80
CA PRO A 170 -22.33 12.50 -17.99
C PRO A 170 -22.99 11.94 -19.26
N SER A 171 -23.81 10.88 -19.16
CA SER A 171 -24.22 10.11 -20.33
C SER A 171 -25.39 10.71 -21.12
N ARG A 172 -25.01 11.48 -22.15
CA ARG A 172 -25.67 11.45 -23.47
C ARG A 172 -24.72 11.15 -24.63
N LEU A 173 -23.48 10.76 -24.37
CA LEU A 173 -22.53 10.41 -25.44
C LEU A 173 -22.07 8.95 -25.30
N PRO A 174 -22.00 8.17 -26.40
CA PRO A 174 -21.41 6.83 -26.37
C PRO A 174 -19.97 6.94 -25.87
N SER A 175 -19.66 6.24 -24.78
CA SER A 175 -18.31 6.17 -24.26
C SER A 175 -17.47 5.35 -25.22
N ILE A 176 -16.59 6.04 -25.96
CA ILE A 176 -15.58 5.42 -26.79
C ILE A 176 -14.62 4.71 -25.84
N VAL A 177 -14.53 3.38 -25.94
CA VAL A 177 -13.50 2.61 -25.23
C VAL A 177 -12.17 2.94 -25.87
N VAL A 178 -11.31 3.64 -25.13
CA VAL A 178 -9.94 3.93 -25.55
C VAL A 178 -9.07 2.74 -25.12
N PRO A 179 -8.38 2.05 -26.05
CA PRO A 179 -7.44 0.98 -25.71
C PRO A 179 -6.32 1.49 -24.78
N GLU A 180 -5.70 0.58 -24.03
CA GLU A 180 -4.47 0.91 -23.30
C GLU A 180 -3.34 1.33 -24.26
N SER A 181 -2.42 2.15 -23.76
CA SER A 181 -1.29 2.63 -24.55
C SER A 181 -0.36 1.48 -24.93
N ASP A 182 -0.06 1.34 -26.21
CA ASP A 182 0.87 0.35 -26.78
C ASP A 182 2.27 0.93 -27.04
N ILE A 183 2.54 2.17 -26.62
CA ILE A 183 3.80 2.87 -26.84
C ILE A 183 5.00 2.05 -26.33
N GLY A 184 4.88 1.42 -25.16
CA GLY A 184 5.95 0.58 -24.60
C GLY A 184 6.24 -0.64 -25.49
N SER A 185 5.21 -1.22 -26.11
CA SER A 185 5.40 -2.30 -27.09
C SER A 185 6.10 -1.81 -28.35
N HIS A 186 5.68 -0.67 -28.88
CA HIS A 186 6.27 -0.06 -30.07
C HIS A 186 7.76 0.27 -29.88
N PHE A 187 8.13 0.90 -28.77
CA PHE A 187 9.55 1.14 -28.46
C PHE A 187 10.29 -0.15 -28.15
N GLY A 188 9.66 -1.09 -27.44
CA GLY A 188 10.21 -2.42 -27.19
C GLY A 188 10.62 -3.15 -28.47
N MET A 189 9.81 -3.08 -29.53
CA MET A 189 10.14 -3.65 -30.83
C MET A 189 11.39 -3.02 -31.47
N LEU A 190 11.64 -1.72 -31.26
CA LEU A 190 12.89 -1.09 -31.73
C LEU A 190 14.12 -1.72 -31.06
N LEU A 191 14.04 -2.00 -29.76
CA LEU A 191 15.11 -2.66 -29.02
C LEU A 191 15.33 -4.11 -29.51
N ASP A 192 14.24 -4.85 -29.72
CA ASP A 192 14.31 -6.26 -30.11
C ASP A 192 14.81 -6.45 -31.55
N ASN A 193 14.32 -5.63 -32.48
CA ASN A 193 14.71 -5.68 -33.90
C ASN A 193 16.04 -4.99 -34.18
N LYS A 194 16.46 -4.06 -33.31
CA LYS A 194 17.67 -3.23 -33.44
C LYS A 194 17.60 -2.24 -34.62
N ASP A 195 16.39 -1.94 -35.08
CA ASP A 195 16.15 -1.07 -36.22
C ASP A 195 16.57 0.38 -35.93
N GLY A 196 17.60 0.86 -36.62
CA GLY A 196 18.09 2.24 -36.45
C GLY A 196 19.00 2.44 -35.23
N SER A 197 19.53 1.35 -34.64
CA SER A 197 20.46 1.46 -33.51
C SER A 197 21.70 2.27 -33.89
N ASP A 198 22.04 3.26 -33.07
CA ASP A 198 23.15 4.20 -33.27
C ASP A 198 24.22 4.12 -32.16
N ILE A 199 24.08 3.16 -31.25
CA ILE A 199 25.03 2.84 -30.19
C ILE A 199 25.00 1.34 -29.85
N VAL A 200 26.17 0.80 -29.50
CA VAL A 200 26.35 -0.56 -28.98
C VAL A 200 26.96 -0.51 -27.59
N PHE A 201 26.46 -1.32 -26.67
CA PHE A 201 27.09 -1.55 -25.36
C PHE A 201 27.70 -2.94 -25.31
N ASP A 202 28.98 -3.03 -24.95
CA ASP A 202 29.63 -4.29 -24.62
C ASP A 202 29.59 -4.48 -23.10
N VAL A 203 28.78 -5.43 -22.65
CA VAL A 203 28.60 -5.76 -21.23
C VAL A 203 29.16 -7.16 -21.01
N SER A 204 30.37 -7.25 -20.47
CA SER A 204 31.06 -8.53 -20.22
C SER A 204 31.16 -9.44 -21.48
N GLY A 205 31.33 -8.86 -22.67
CA GLY A 205 31.42 -9.56 -23.95
C GLY A 205 30.08 -9.75 -24.67
N GLU A 206 28.95 -9.42 -24.04
CA GLU A 206 27.63 -9.44 -24.68
C GLU A 206 27.29 -8.06 -25.27
N LYS A 207 26.96 -8.03 -26.56
CA LYS A 207 26.68 -6.78 -27.28
C LYS A 207 25.19 -6.44 -27.29
N PHE A 208 24.86 -5.26 -26.77
CA PHE A 208 23.50 -4.70 -26.72
C PHE A 208 23.39 -3.49 -27.64
N HIS A 209 22.55 -3.60 -28.67
CA HIS A 209 22.26 -2.49 -29.59
C HIS A 209 21.14 -1.61 -29.00
N ALA A 210 21.29 -0.29 -29.11
CA ALA A 210 20.32 0.66 -28.58
C ALA A 210 20.31 1.99 -29.36
N HIS A 211 19.52 2.95 -28.86
CA HIS A 211 19.24 4.24 -29.49
C HIS A 211 19.57 5.38 -28.51
N LYS A 212 20.53 6.24 -28.85
CA LYS A 212 21.01 7.34 -28.01
C LYS A 212 19.87 8.24 -27.53
N LEU A 213 18.95 8.61 -28.43
CA LEU A 213 17.83 9.49 -28.10
C LEU A 213 16.84 8.87 -27.11
N VAL A 214 16.52 7.58 -27.26
CA VAL A 214 15.61 6.89 -26.34
C VAL A 214 16.24 6.80 -24.95
N LEU A 215 17.51 6.40 -24.89
CA LEU A 215 18.28 6.30 -23.65
C LEU A 215 18.41 7.66 -22.94
N ALA A 216 18.80 8.70 -23.67
CA ALA A 216 18.97 10.06 -23.12
C ALA A 216 17.65 10.72 -22.69
N ALA A 217 16.54 10.37 -23.32
CA ALA A 217 15.23 10.85 -22.89
C ALA A 217 14.79 10.25 -21.54
N ARG A 218 15.33 9.08 -21.18
CA ARG A 218 14.87 8.27 -20.06
C ARG A 218 15.87 8.21 -18.91
N SER A 219 17.14 8.46 -19.16
CA SER A 219 18.22 8.46 -18.18
C SER A 219 19.03 9.76 -18.26
N PRO A 220 19.00 10.60 -17.22
CA PRO A 220 19.84 11.79 -17.14
C PRO A 220 21.34 11.48 -17.22
N ALA A 221 21.77 10.35 -16.63
CA ALA A 221 23.16 9.92 -16.68
C ALA A 221 23.61 9.58 -18.11
N LEU A 222 22.81 8.81 -18.86
CA LEU A 222 23.11 8.50 -20.26
C LEU A 222 22.99 9.73 -21.17
N ARG A 223 22.08 10.66 -20.84
CA ARG A 223 22.01 11.94 -21.55
C ARG A 223 23.31 12.72 -21.43
N ALA A 224 23.84 12.85 -20.22
CA ALA A 224 25.10 13.54 -19.98
C ALA A 224 26.26 12.84 -20.73
N GLU A 225 26.33 11.51 -20.62
CA GLU A 225 27.34 10.69 -21.32
C GLU A 225 27.34 10.91 -22.85
N PHE A 226 26.18 11.12 -23.48
CA PHE A 226 26.10 11.25 -24.94
C PHE A 226 26.19 12.69 -25.45
N PHE A 227 25.74 13.67 -24.66
CA PHE A 227 25.51 15.03 -25.16
C PHE A 227 26.27 16.12 -24.40
N ASP A 228 26.77 15.83 -23.19
CA ASP A 228 27.54 16.80 -22.40
C ASP A 228 29.05 16.56 -22.53
N ASP A 229 29.49 15.35 -22.89
CA ASP A 229 30.89 15.04 -23.17
C ASP A 229 31.29 15.40 -24.61
N LEU A 230 32.40 16.14 -24.75
CA LEU A 230 32.93 16.67 -26.03
C LEU A 230 33.71 15.63 -26.85
N GLU A 231 33.84 14.40 -26.38
CA GLU A 231 34.53 13.33 -27.12
C GLU A 231 33.70 12.83 -28.30
N GLU A 232 34.39 12.49 -29.39
CA GLU A 232 33.82 12.07 -30.67
C GLU A 232 32.74 11.00 -30.53
N ASN A 233 31.80 10.99 -31.48
CA ASN A 233 30.69 10.04 -31.66
C ASN A 233 31.06 8.58 -31.32
N LYS A 234 31.06 8.21 -30.04
CA LYS A 234 31.27 6.83 -29.60
C LYS A 234 30.12 6.00 -30.14
N GLN A 235 30.45 5.00 -30.96
CA GLN A 235 29.52 4.01 -31.49
C GLN A 235 29.46 2.76 -30.60
N GLU A 236 30.42 2.59 -29.68
CA GLU A 236 30.50 1.48 -28.75
C GLU A 236 30.95 1.95 -27.36
N ILE A 237 30.29 1.46 -26.31
CA ILE A 237 30.58 1.76 -24.90
C ILE A 237 30.75 0.45 -24.14
N VAL A 238 31.86 0.30 -23.41
CA VAL A 238 32.11 -0.87 -22.55
C VAL A 238 31.52 -0.62 -21.17
N VAL A 239 30.68 -1.55 -20.70
CA VAL A 239 30.05 -1.52 -19.38
C VAL A 239 30.61 -2.66 -18.54
N THR A 240 31.53 -2.34 -17.62
CA THR A 240 32.19 -3.33 -16.74
C THR A 240 31.48 -3.53 -15.40
N GLU A 241 30.60 -2.59 -15.03
CA GLU A 241 30.00 -2.50 -13.69
C GLU A 241 28.68 -3.27 -13.56
N LEU A 242 28.08 -3.68 -14.68
CA LEU A 242 26.80 -4.37 -14.70
C LEU A 242 26.93 -5.77 -15.30
N GLU A 243 26.20 -6.70 -14.71
CA GLU A 243 26.00 -8.02 -15.32
C GLU A 243 25.06 -7.89 -16.53
N PRO A 244 25.24 -8.71 -17.58
CA PRO A 244 24.40 -8.63 -18.78
C PRO A 244 22.90 -8.73 -18.49
N LYS A 245 22.50 -9.57 -17.53
CA LYS A 245 21.10 -9.72 -17.10
C LYS A 245 20.54 -8.43 -16.49
N VAL A 246 21.31 -7.73 -15.67
CA VAL A 246 20.92 -6.46 -15.04
C VAL A 246 20.80 -5.37 -16.10
N PHE A 247 21.77 -5.30 -17.02
CA PHE A 247 21.76 -4.34 -18.11
C PHE A 247 20.58 -4.57 -19.06
N LYS A 248 20.28 -5.82 -19.40
CA LYS A 248 19.11 -6.20 -20.20
C LYS A 248 17.80 -5.78 -19.53
N ALA A 249 17.66 -6.01 -18.23
CA ALA A 249 16.47 -5.57 -17.47
C ALA A 249 16.35 -4.03 -17.42
N MET A 250 17.46 -3.33 -17.29
CA MET A 250 17.50 -1.86 -17.35
C MET A 250 17.06 -1.34 -18.73
N LEU A 251 17.57 -1.92 -19.82
CA LEU A 251 17.15 -1.57 -21.18
C LEU A 251 15.65 -1.87 -21.39
N HIS A 252 15.17 -3.04 -20.94
CA HIS A 252 13.75 -3.37 -21.00
C HIS A 252 12.90 -2.27 -20.35
N PHE A 253 13.26 -1.83 -19.14
CA PHE A 253 12.56 -0.73 -18.47
C PHE A 253 12.63 0.59 -19.26
N ILE A 254 13.79 0.95 -19.81
CA ILE A 254 13.94 2.21 -20.54
C ILE A 254 12.99 2.27 -21.74
N TYR A 255 12.82 1.17 -22.48
CA TYR A 255 11.98 1.11 -23.69
C TYR A 255 10.52 0.79 -23.40
N ARG A 256 10.22 -0.02 -22.38
CA ARG A 256 8.87 -0.56 -22.12
C ARG A 256 8.20 -0.01 -20.85
N ASP A 257 8.91 0.78 -20.04
CA ASP A 257 8.46 1.33 -18.74
C ASP A 257 7.93 0.27 -17.75
N THR A 258 8.41 -0.96 -17.89
CA THR A 258 8.00 -2.13 -17.11
C THR A 258 9.24 -2.90 -16.63
N LEU A 259 9.13 -3.51 -15.45
CA LEU A 259 10.09 -4.52 -15.00
C LEU A 259 9.83 -5.81 -15.78
N VAL A 260 10.88 -6.57 -16.03
CA VAL A 260 10.75 -7.89 -16.68
C VAL A 260 9.95 -8.80 -15.75
N GLU A 261 8.81 -9.30 -16.23
CA GLU A 261 7.89 -10.17 -15.48
C GLU A 261 8.30 -11.65 -15.50
N ASP A 262 9.43 -11.99 -16.15
CA ASP A 262 9.89 -13.37 -16.27
C ASP A 262 10.08 -13.98 -14.86
N GLU A 263 9.15 -14.86 -14.49
CA GLU A 263 9.18 -15.64 -13.26
C GLU A 263 10.52 -16.39 -13.10
N GLU A 264 11.17 -16.81 -14.19
CA GLU A 264 12.51 -17.42 -14.16
C GLU A 264 13.63 -16.45 -13.75
N LEU A 265 13.53 -15.16 -14.10
CA LEU A 265 14.53 -14.15 -13.71
C LEU A 265 14.33 -13.70 -12.27
N LEU A 266 13.08 -13.58 -11.82
CA LEU A 266 12.73 -13.22 -10.45
C LEU A 266 12.87 -14.40 -9.47
N ALA A 267 12.63 -15.65 -9.90
CA ALA A 267 12.75 -16.85 -9.06
C ALA A 267 14.19 -17.27 -8.74
N SER A 268 15.19 -16.72 -9.44
CA SER A 268 16.60 -16.91 -9.08
C SER A 268 16.98 -16.28 -7.72
N SER A 269 16.05 -15.58 -7.08
CA SER A 269 16.13 -15.11 -5.68
C SER A 269 15.90 -16.21 -4.63
N SER A 270 15.54 -17.45 -5.01
CA SER A 270 15.20 -18.51 -4.04
C SER A 270 16.32 -19.54 -3.77
N SER A 271 17.54 -19.35 -4.25
CA SER A 271 18.62 -20.36 -4.09
C SER A 271 19.93 -19.81 -3.53
N CYS A 272 19.89 -19.01 -2.47
CA CYS A 272 20.89 -18.99 -1.38
C CYS A 272 20.56 -17.90 -0.35
N GLU A 273 20.38 -18.27 0.92
CA GLU A 273 20.06 -17.36 2.04
C GLU A 273 21.17 -16.32 2.37
N PHE A 274 22.29 -16.31 1.65
CA PHE A 274 23.49 -15.64 2.13
C PHE A 274 23.60 -14.14 1.82
N SER A 275 22.86 -13.57 0.86
CA SER A 275 23.07 -12.15 0.50
C SER A 275 21.88 -11.52 -0.23
N VAL A 276 21.12 -10.65 0.45
CA VAL A 276 20.06 -9.82 -0.18
C VAL A 276 20.64 -8.96 -1.31
N SER A 277 21.91 -8.54 -1.18
CA SER A 277 22.63 -7.73 -2.16
C SER A 277 22.88 -8.45 -3.49
N ASP A 278 22.91 -9.78 -3.50
CA ASP A 278 23.15 -10.56 -4.71
C ASP A 278 21.87 -10.86 -5.51
N THR A 279 20.71 -10.51 -4.97
CA THR A 279 19.45 -10.66 -5.70
C THR A 279 19.44 -9.79 -6.95
N LEU A 280 18.81 -10.28 -8.02
CA LEU A 280 18.69 -9.54 -9.27
C LEU A 280 18.05 -8.16 -9.05
N ILE A 281 17.01 -8.07 -8.20
CA ILE A 281 16.32 -6.82 -7.88
C ILE A 281 17.24 -5.82 -7.16
N ALA A 282 18.08 -6.28 -6.21
CA ALA A 282 19.05 -5.40 -5.55
C ALA A 282 20.08 -4.83 -6.54
N LYS A 283 20.53 -5.64 -7.51
CA LYS A 283 21.43 -5.18 -8.57
C LYS A 283 20.75 -4.22 -9.55
N ILE A 284 19.47 -4.45 -9.87
CA ILE A 284 18.68 -3.50 -10.68
C ILE A 284 18.45 -2.20 -9.92
N LEU A 285 18.21 -2.24 -8.60
CA LEU A 285 18.11 -1.05 -7.75
C LEU A 285 19.40 -0.21 -7.83
N ALA A 286 20.57 -0.86 -7.72
CA ALA A 286 21.86 -0.20 -7.86
C ALA A 286 22.04 0.46 -9.24
N ALA A 287 21.65 -0.23 -10.32
CA ALA A 287 21.67 0.33 -11.66
C ALA A 287 20.69 1.51 -11.79
N ALA A 288 19.48 1.40 -11.25
CA ALA A 288 18.47 2.44 -11.31
C ALA A 288 18.95 3.74 -10.64
N ASP A 289 19.62 3.63 -9.49
CA ASP A 289 20.22 4.77 -8.81
C ASP A 289 21.35 5.40 -9.66
N LYS A 290 22.30 4.57 -10.13
CA LYS A 290 23.43 5.01 -10.96
C LYS A 290 23.00 5.75 -12.23
N TYR A 291 21.97 5.26 -12.91
CA TYR A 291 21.50 5.82 -14.17
C TYR A 291 20.36 6.84 -14.01
N GLY A 292 20.00 7.20 -12.77
CA GLY A 292 18.96 8.21 -12.50
C GLY A 292 17.55 7.78 -12.91
N LEU A 293 17.24 6.48 -12.84
CA LEU A 293 15.96 5.90 -13.24
C LEU A 293 15.00 5.84 -12.04
N THR A 294 14.49 6.98 -11.60
CA THR A 294 13.70 7.11 -10.35
C THR A 294 12.50 6.16 -10.28
N ARG A 295 11.74 6.00 -11.37
CA ARG A 295 10.58 5.10 -11.40
C ARG A 295 11.00 3.63 -11.29
N LEU A 296 12.07 3.21 -11.96
CA LEU A 296 12.61 1.86 -11.80
C LEU A 296 13.08 1.60 -10.36
N ARG A 297 13.74 2.59 -9.74
CA ARG A 297 14.16 2.53 -8.34
C ARG A 297 12.95 2.26 -7.43
N LEU A 298 11.88 3.03 -7.56
CA LEU A 298 10.64 2.83 -6.79
C LEU A 298 9.98 1.47 -7.05
N MET A 299 10.04 0.95 -8.29
CA MET A 299 9.52 -0.39 -8.59
C MET A 299 10.34 -1.48 -7.88
N CYS A 300 11.67 -1.35 -7.85
CA CYS A 300 12.53 -2.24 -7.07
C CYS A 300 12.26 -2.14 -5.57
N GLU A 301 12.07 -0.92 -5.04
CA GLU A 301 11.70 -0.68 -3.63
C GLU A 301 10.39 -1.40 -3.28
N SER A 302 9.36 -1.26 -4.12
CA SER A 302 8.07 -1.92 -3.93
C SER A 302 8.19 -3.45 -3.91
N TYR A 303 9.07 -4.02 -4.75
CA TYR A 303 9.30 -5.45 -4.78
C TYR A 303 10.02 -5.93 -3.51
N LEU A 304 11.12 -5.27 -3.13
CA LEU A 304 11.91 -5.61 -1.95
C LEU A 304 11.13 -5.46 -0.64
N CYS A 305 10.19 -4.51 -0.56
CA CYS A 305 9.32 -4.33 0.59
C CYS A 305 8.50 -5.59 0.93
N LYS A 306 8.21 -6.46 -0.04
CA LYS A 306 7.45 -7.71 0.18
C LYS A 306 8.24 -8.76 0.94
N ASP A 307 9.57 -8.69 0.87
CA ASP A 307 10.49 -9.67 1.46
C ASP A 307 11.10 -9.18 2.80
N ILE A 308 10.57 -8.09 3.37
CA ILE A 308 10.99 -7.58 4.68
C ILE A 308 10.61 -8.58 5.76
N SER A 309 11.62 -9.05 6.48
CA SER A 309 11.50 -9.99 7.60
C SER A 309 12.55 -9.68 8.67
N ILE A 310 12.46 -10.34 9.83
CA ILE A 310 13.45 -10.20 10.91
C ILE A 310 14.87 -10.51 10.40
N GLY A 311 15.04 -11.50 9.51
CA GLY A 311 16.34 -11.91 9.00
C GLY A 311 16.87 -11.10 7.81
N SER A 312 16.01 -10.37 7.11
CA SER A 312 16.37 -9.60 5.90
C SER A 312 16.43 -8.09 6.14
N VAL A 313 15.66 -7.55 7.09
CA VAL A 313 15.48 -6.09 7.29
C VAL A 313 16.78 -5.33 7.46
N ALA A 314 17.76 -5.90 8.18
CA ALA A 314 19.02 -5.23 8.44
C ALA A 314 19.85 -5.04 7.16
N ARG A 315 19.91 -6.07 6.31
CA ARG A 315 20.58 -6.01 5.01
C ARG A 315 19.81 -5.14 4.02
N MET A 316 18.48 -5.22 4.02
CA MET A 316 17.62 -4.36 3.19
C MET A 316 17.74 -2.88 3.56
N LEU A 317 17.87 -2.56 4.85
CA LEU A 317 18.06 -1.19 5.31
C LEU A 317 19.40 -0.63 4.82
N ALA A 318 20.47 -1.41 4.93
CA ALA A 318 21.79 -1.02 4.39
C ALA A 318 21.77 -0.85 2.87
N LEU A 319 21.08 -1.75 2.15
CA LEU A 319 20.87 -1.65 0.71
C LEU A 319 20.12 -0.37 0.33
N ALA A 320 19.06 -0.06 1.08
CA ALA A 320 18.20 1.09 0.82
C ALA A 320 18.93 2.42 1.03
N ASP A 321 19.74 2.50 2.10
CA ASP A 321 20.60 3.66 2.36
C ASP A 321 21.64 3.85 1.26
N ARG A 322 22.33 2.78 0.87
CA ARG A 322 23.39 2.81 -0.14
C ARG A 322 22.92 3.32 -1.50
N TYR A 323 21.70 2.95 -1.92
CA TYR A 323 21.16 3.28 -3.25
C TYR A 323 20.03 4.32 -3.19
N GLN A 324 20.01 5.15 -2.14
CA GLN A 324 19.08 6.27 -1.99
C GLN A 324 17.60 5.89 -2.19
N ALA A 325 17.23 4.71 -1.71
CA ALA A 325 15.90 4.12 -1.81
C ALA A 325 15.06 4.51 -0.58
N ALA A 326 14.51 5.72 -0.62
CA ALA A 326 13.89 6.36 0.54
C ALA A 326 12.63 5.63 1.07
N GLU A 327 11.79 5.11 0.18
CA GLU A 327 10.54 4.43 0.58
C GLU A 327 10.84 3.06 1.21
N LEU A 328 11.79 2.31 0.62
CA LEU A 328 12.27 1.05 1.20
C LEU A 328 12.98 1.30 2.54
N LYS A 329 13.79 2.36 2.65
CA LYS A 329 14.46 2.74 3.91
C LYS A 329 13.43 3.03 5.00
N ALA A 330 12.40 3.82 4.69
CA ALA A 330 11.32 4.14 5.62
C ALA A 330 10.54 2.91 6.07
N ALA A 331 10.21 2.01 5.14
CA ALA A 331 9.55 0.74 5.45
C ALA A 331 10.39 -0.16 6.37
N CYS A 332 11.70 -0.29 6.08
CA CYS A 332 12.64 -1.03 6.90
C CYS A 332 12.79 -0.44 8.31
N LEU A 333 12.92 0.88 8.44
CA LEU A 333 13.02 1.55 9.75
C LEU A 333 11.76 1.33 10.59
N LYS A 334 10.59 1.46 9.99
CA LYS A 334 9.31 1.21 10.66
C LYS A 334 9.20 -0.24 11.14
N PHE A 335 9.45 -1.20 10.26
CA PHE A 335 9.44 -2.62 10.63
C PHE A 335 10.46 -2.93 11.73
N ALA A 336 11.65 -2.31 11.65
CA ALA A 336 12.70 -2.49 12.63
C ALA A 336 12.32 -1.94 14.00
N ALA A 337 11.64 -0.79 14.06
CA ALA A 337 11.16 -0.21 15.29
C ALA A 337 10.09 -1.10 15.97
N GLU A 338 9.20 -1.70 15.19
CA GLU A 338 8.15 -2.60 15.69
C GLU A 338 8.71 -3.95 16.18
N ASN A 339 9.88 -4.39 15.70
CA ASN A 339 10.44 -5.73 15.94
C ASN A 339 11.87 -5.71 16.53
N LEU A 340 12.29 -4.60 17.13
CA LEU A 340 13.70 -4.31 17.50
C LEU A 340 14.36 -5.45 18.29
N ALA A 341 13.69 -5.97 19.31
CA ALA A 341 14.26 -7.00 20.19
C ALA A 341 14.55 -8.33 19.47
N ALA A 342 13.81 -8.66 18.41
CA ALA A 342 14.10 -9.83 17.59
C ALA A 342 15.26 -9.55 16.62
N ILE A 343 15.28 -8.36 16.02
CA ILE A 343 16.31 -7.95 15.07
C ILE A 343 17.68 -7.85 15.73
N MET A 344 17.78 -7.29 16.94
CA MET A 344 19.04 -7.21 17.69
C MET A 344 19.68 -8.57 17.99
N ARG A 345 18.91 -9.66 17.92
CA ARG A 345 19.39 -11.04 18.09
C ARG A 345 19.69 -11.74 16.76
N SER A 346 19.48 -11.06 15.63
CA SER A 346 19.74 -11.60 14.30
C SER A 346 21.15 -11.30 13.82
N ASP A 347 21.73 -12.21 13.04
CA ASP A 347 23.05 -12.03 12.44
C ASP A 347 23.12 -10.81 11.52
N GLY A 348 22.00 -10.45 10.88
CA GLY A 348 21.89 -9.26 10.05
C GLY A 348 22.13 -7.95 10.81
N PHE A 349 21.82 -7.91 12.12
CA PHE A 349 22.05 -6.72 12.93
C PHE A 349 23.52 -6.54 13.32
N GLU A 350 24.27 -7.63 13.51
CA GLU A 350 25.73 -7.54 13.66
C GLU A 350 26.38 -6.98 12.38
N TYR A 351 25.89 -7.35 11.19
CA TYR A 351 26.33 -6.72 9.94
C TYR A 351 26.13 -5.20 9.93
N LEU A 352 24.96 -4.71 10.37
CA LEU A 352 24.70 -3.26 10.49
C LEU A 352 25.66 -2.58 11.47
N LYS A 353 26.11 -3.29 12.50
CA LYS A 353 27.03 -2.77 13.51
C LYS A 353 28.45 -2.63 13.04
N GLU A 354 28.90 -3.55 12.21
CA GLU A 354 30.23 -3.49 11.64
C GLU A 354 30.29 -2.53 10.45
N ASN A 355 29.23 -2.44 9.64
CA ASN A 355 29.28 -1.78 8.33
C ASN A 355 28.49 -0.45 8.25
N CYS A 356 27.45 -0.26 9.08
CA CYS A 356 26.54 0.89 8.96
C CYS A 356 26.07 1.44 10.33
N PRO A 357 26.98 1.90 11.21
CA PRO A 357 26.62 2.33 12.56
C PRO A 357 25.64 3.53 12.60
N ALA A 358 25.64 4.38 11.57
CA ALA A 358 24.68 5.48 11.44
C ALA A 358 23.23 4.98 11.38
N LEU A 359 22.98 3.85 10.70
CA LEU A 359 21.65 3.28 10.56
C LEU A 359 21.09 2.74 11.88
N GLN A 360 21.95 2.32 12.82
CA GLN A 360 21.48 2.00 14.17
C GLN A 360 20.91 3.22 14.89
N SER A 361 21.58 4.36 14.74
CA SER A 361 21.12 5.60 15.34
C SER A 361 19.78 6.03 14.74
N GLU A 362 19.57 5.81 13.44
CA GLU A 362 18.27 6.04 12.78
C GLU A 362 17.18 5.08 13.25
N ILE A 363 17.49 3.80 13.46
CA ILE A 363 16.54 2.84 14.06
C ILE A 363 16.15 3.32 15.46
N LEU A 364 17.12 3.70 16.30
CA LEU A 364 16.87 4.19 17.65
C LEU A 364 16.05 5.49 17.67
N LYS A 365 16.34 6.44 16.75
CA LYS A 365 15.54 7.67 16.58
C LYS A 365 14.10 7.33 16.21
N THR A 366 13.91 6.39 15.28
CA THR A 366 12.58 5.94 14.84
C THR A 366 11.80 5.30 15.98
N VAL A 367 12.45 4.47 16.80
CA VAL A 367 11.86 3.85 18.01
C VAL A 367 11.50 4.91 19.05
N ALA A 368 12.35 5.91 19.25
CA ALA A 368 12.11 7.01 20.18
C ALA A 368 11.01 7.99 19.69
N GLY A 369 10.55 7.85 18.44
CA GLY A 369 9.63 8.80 17.81
C GLY A 369 10.26 10.17 17.56
N CYS A 370 11.59 10.23 17.44
CA CYS A 370 12.31 11.44 17.07
C CYS A 370 12.18 11.64 15.55
N GLU A 371 11.15 12.37 15.13
CA GLU A 371 11.06 12.86 13.76
C GLU A 371 12.21 13.83 13.50
N GLU A 372 12.98 13.63 12.42
CA GLU A 372 13.89 14.66 11.93
C GLU A 372 13.03 15.79 11.33
N GLU A 373 13.14 17.00 11.89
CA GLU A 373 12.57 18.20 11.28
C GLU A 373 13.34 18.51 9.98
N CYS A 374 13.00 17.81 8.90
CA CYS A 374 13.29 18.30 7.55
C CYS A 374 12.24 19.36 7.19
N SER A 375 12.70 20.60 7.12
CA SER A 375 11.94 21.79 6.74
C SER A 375 11.07 21.61 5.48
N SER A 376 9.78 21.33 5.68
CA SER A 376 8.69 21.79 4.80
C SER A 376 7.33 21.57 5.50
N GLY A 377 6.75 22.67 5.97
CA GLY A 377 5.30 22.91 6.02
C GLY A 377 4.37 21.89 6.69
N GLY A 378 4.28 21.94 8.02
CA GLY A 378 2.99 21.99 8.74
C GLY A 378 2.16 20.71 8.89
N GLY A 379 2.12 20.17 10.12
CA GLY A 379 1.05 19.27 10.57
C GLY A 379 1.46 18.35 11.72
N LYS A 380 1.52 18.87 12.96
CA LYS A 380 1.86 18.08 14.15
C LYS A 380 0.79 17.01 14.43
N SER A 381 1.13 15.74 14.25
CA SER A 381 0.48 14.63 14.95
C SER A 381 1.39 14.15 16.07
N ARG A 382 1.03 14.48 17.32
CA ARG A 382 1.71 13.95 18.51
C ARG A 382 1.38 12.45 18.65
N SER A 383 2.41 11.61 18.79
CA SER A 383 2.26 10.18 18.99
C SER A 383 1.87 9.83 20.44
N VAL A 384 1.14 8.72 20.58
CA VAL A 384 0.49 8.21 21.81
C VAL A 384 1.49 7.70 22.86
N TRP A 385 2.74 7.45 22.50
CA TRP A 385 3.74 6.80 23.36
C TRP A 385 4.33 7.70 24.45
N ALA A 386 4.19 9.03 24.34
CA ALA A 386 4.69 9.97 25.34
C ALA A 386 3.81 10.07 26.62
N GLN A 387 2.68 9.35 26.70
CA GLN A 387 1.72 9.50 27.82
C GLN A 387 1.93 8.53 28.99
N LEU A 388 2.90 7.62 28.95
CA LEU A 388 3.04 6.57 29.97
C LEU A 388 4.22 6.73 30.94
N SER A 389 4.88 7.89 31.00
CA SER A 389 6.07 8.03 31.85
C SER A 389 6.13 9.22 32.79
N ASP A 390 5.01 9.89 33.10
CA ASP A 390 5.01 10.95 34.12
C ASP A 390 4.19 10.54 35.35
N GLY A 391 4.89 9.84 36.24
CA GLY A 391 4.39 9.37 37.53
C GLY A 391 5.56 9.21 38.49
N GLY A 392 6.26 10.31 38.78
CA GLY A 392 7.43 10.35 39.65
C GLY A 392 7.37 11.51 40.63
N ASP A 393 7.02 11.16 41.86
CA ASP A 393 6.90 11.99 43.07
C ASP A 393 8.12 12.90 43.33
N THR A 394 7.90 14.20 43.56
CA THR A 394 8.88 15.06 44.26
C THR A 394 8.18 16.00 45.23
N SER A 395 8.06 15.56 46.47
CA SER A 395 7.94 16.42 47.64
C SER A 395 9.16 17.34 47.77
N GLY A 396 8.96 18.64 47.61
CA GLY A 396 10.01 19.66 47.79
C GLY A 396 9.44 20.97 48.33
N ARG A 397 9.34 21.07 49.66
CA ARG A 397 9.09 22.33 50.37
C ARG A 397 10.13 23.38 49.99
N ARG A 398 9.71 24.54 49.48
CA ARG A 398 10.48 25.80 49.64
C ARG A 398 9.58 26.95 50.04
N VAL A 399 9.95 27.50 51.19
CA VAL A 399 9.38 28.63 51.92
C VAL A 399 9.57 29.91 51.11
N ARG A 400 8.51 30.72 51.00
CA ARG A 400 8.49 32.02 50.36
C ARG A 400 8.81 33.10 51.41
N GLN A 401 9.98 33.74 51.31
CA GLN A 401 10.26 34.97 52.05
C GLN A 401 9.64 36.17 51.32
N ARG A 402 8.95 37.01 52.10
CA ARG A 402 8.37 38.31 51.74
C ARG A 402 9.29 39.40 52.33
N THR A 403 9.58 40.44 51.56
CA THR A 403 9.85 41.81 52.03
C THR A 403 9.77 42.73 50.81
N THR A 404 8.71 43.53 50.71
CA THR A 404 8.60 44.98 51.01
C THR A 404 8.87 45.82 49.79
#